data_AF-A0A0F7VL05-F1
#
_entry.id   AF-A0A0F7VL05-F1
#
_cell.length_a   1.000
_cell.length_b   1.000
_cell.length_c   1.000
_cell.angle_alpha   90.00
_cell.angle_beta   90.00
_cell.angle_gamma   90.00
#
_symmetry.space_group_name_H-M   'P 1'
#
loop_
_entity.id
_entity.type
_entity.pdbx_description
1 polymer ?
#
loop_
_entity_poly.entity_id
_entity_poly.type
_entity_poly.pdbx_seq_one_letter_code
_entity_poly.pdbx_strand_id
1 'polypeptide(L)'
;MAATHQTAPTPTAATPTHKPPLPTRRRNFVGPYTPAEQATLLAVLASAKAALPVSFRAWNGPRALLNDGTLLTHTPTAAITTQNPTFIAHIPCSHGATHAYLIHTAHDLAAARATTRTCTTPHRPQQPTEHATAGPTTHADTDQPKEHPQP
;
A
#
# COMPACT_ATOMS: atom_id res chain seq x y z
N MET A 1 5.35 -17.85 -84.83
CA MET A 1 5.48 -17.00 -83.62
C MET A 1 4.35 -17.39 -82.68
N ALA A 2 4.63 -18.15 -81.63
CA ALA A 2 3.63 -18.62 -80.67
C ALA A 2 3.87 -17.96 -79.31
N ALA A 3 2.89 -17.19 -78.83
CA ALA A 3 2.93 -16.53 -77.53
C ALA A 3 2.42 -17.50 -76.46
N THR A 4 3.26 -17.79 -75.46
CA THR A 4 2.91 -18.53 -74.26
C THR A 4 2.30 -17.58 -73.23
N HIS A 5 1.02 -17.78 -72.90
CA HIS A 5 0.40 -17.12 -71.75
C HIS A 5 0.79 -17.84 -70.47
N GLN A 6 1.59 -17.19 -69.62
CA GLN A 6 1.84 -17.59 -68.24
C GLN A 6 0.65 -17.18 -67.37
N THR A 7 -0.05 -18.15 -66.81
CA THR A 7 -1.07 -17.93 -65.77
C THR A 7 -0.36 -17.84 -64.43
N ALA A 8 -0.41 -16.66 -63.78
CA ALA A 8 0.11 -16.46 -62.44
C ALA A 8 -0.78 -17.16 -61.38
N PRO A 9 -0.21 -17.79 -60.34
CA PRO A 9 -1.00 -18.38 -59.26
C PRO A 9 -1.61 -17.29 -58.36
N THR A 10 -2.89 -17.45 -58.08
CA THR A 10 -3.69 -16.64 -57.15
C THR A 10 -3.06 -16.59 -55.74
N PRO A 11 -2.90 -15.41 -55.12
CA PRO A 11 -2.39 -15.33 -53.75
C PRO A 11 -3.44 -15.88 -52.77
N THR A 12 -3.07 -16.93 -52.04
CA THR A 12 -3.84 -17.46 -50.92
C THR A 12 -3.88 -16.41 -49.80
N ALA A 13 -5.07 -15.94 -49.44
CA ALA A 13 -5.26 -15.03 -48.31
C ALA A 13 -4.77 -15.69 -47.02
N ALA A 14 -3.76 -15.10 -46.38
CA ALA A 14 -3.29 -15.52 -45.07
C ALA A 14 -4.35 -15.21 -44.02
N THR A 15 -4.88 -16.24 -43.36
CA THR A 15 -5.76 -16.11 -42.20
C THR A 15 -5.00 -15.37 -41.09
N PRO A 16 -5.45 -14.17 -40.65
CA PRO A 16 -4.83 -13.54 -39.49
C PRO A 16 -5.12 -14.42 -38.27
N THR A 17 -4.06 -15.00 -37.71
CA THR A 17 -4.13 -15.68 -36.42
C THR A 17 -4.47 -14.63 -35.37
N HIS A 18 -5.74 -14.57 -34.97
CA HIS A 18 -6.21 -13.79 -33.84
C HIS A 18 -5.62 -14.39 -32.57
N LYS A 19 -4.43 -13.94 -32.18
CA LYS A 19 -3.98 -14.11 -30.79
C LYS A 19 -5.01 -13.40 -29.91
N PRO A 20 -5.59 -14.06 -28.90
CA PRO A 20 -6.46 -13.38 -27.96
C PRO A 20 -5.68 -12.22 -27.34
N PRO A 21 -6.27 -11.01 -27.23
CA PRO A 21 -5.61 -9.91 -26.57
C PRO A 21 -5.24 -10.36 -25.16
N LEU A 22 -3.99 -10.13 -24.77
CA LEU A 22 -3.52 -10.36 -23.41
C LEU A 22 -4.55 -9.74 -22.45
N PRO A 23 -4.95 -10.44 -21.39
CA PRO A 23 -5.96 -9.91 -20.48
C PRO A 23 -5.49 -8.54 -20.03
N THR A 24 -6.36 -7.53 -20.21
CA THR A 24 -6.11 -6.17 -19.77
C THR A 24 -5.69 -6.26 -18.32
N ARG A 25 -4.39 -6.07 -18.05
CA ARG A 25 -3.86 -6.05 -16.69
C ARG A 25 -4.61 -4.91 -16.03
N ARG A 26 -5.60 -5.25 -15.20
CA ARG A 26 -6.34 -4.27 -14.39
C ARG A 26 -5.25 -3.41 -13.79
N ARG A 27 -5.20 -2.13 -14.19
CA ARG A 27 -4.32 -1.17 -13.54
C ARG A 27 -4.73 -1.29 -12.08
N ASN A 28 -3.86 -1.85 -11.25
CA ASN A 28 -4.08 -1.82 -9.81
C ASN A 28 -4.36 -0.36 -9.53
N PHE A 29 -5.59 -0.07 -9.13
CA PHE A 29 -5.95 1.23 -8.61
C PHE A 29 -5.20 1.32 -7.29
N VAL A 30 -3.92 1.63 -7.39
CA VAL A 30 -3.11 2.19 -6.33
C VAL A 30 -3.79 3.53 -6.10
N GLY A 31 -4.24 3.81 -4.87
CA GLY A 31 -5.08 4.97 -4.55
C GLY A 31 -4.42 6.33 -4.88
N PRO A 32 -4.67 7.40 -4.11
CA PRO A 32 -4.22 8.76 -4.45
C PRO A 32 -2.71 8.99 -4.24
N TYR A 33 -1.85 8.04 -4.59
CA TYR A 33 -0.40 8.17 -4.49
C TYR A 33 0.19 8.65 -5.81
N THR A 34 1.06 9.65 -5.72
CA THR A 34 1.90 10.08 -6.83
C THR A 34 2.88 8.96 -7.23
N PRO A 35 3.41 8.95 -8.46
CA PRO A 35 4.41 7.96 -8.88
C PRO A 35 5.64 7.89 -7.96
N ALA A 36 6.06 9.00 -7.38
CA ALA A 36 7.18 9.06 -6.43
C ALA A 36 6.85 8.37 -5.10
N GLU A 37 5.65 8.61 -4.56
CA GLU A 37 5.18 7.93 -3.35
C GLU A 37 5.00 6.43 -3.59
N GLN A 38 4.52 6.04 -4.77
CA GLN A 38 4.40 4.63 -5.13
C GLN A 38 5.77 3.94 -5.21
N ALA A 39 6.76 4.56 -5.85
CA ALA A 39 8.12 4.03 -5.89
C ALA A 39 8.70 3.88 -4.47
N THR A 40 8.42 4.85 -3.61
CA THR A 40 8.82 4.82 -2.20
C THR A 40 8.19 3.65 -1.45
N LEU A 41 6.88 3.45 -1.57
CA LEU A 41 6.17 2.33 -0.94
C LEU A 41 6.68 0.96 -1.42
N LEU A 42 7.00 0.85 -2.72
CA LEU A 42 7.58 -0.36 -3.29
C LEU A 42 9.01 -0.61 -2.77
N ALA A 43 9.82 0.44 -2.63
CA ALA A 43 11.14 0.36 -2.03
C ALA A 43 11.04 -0.08 -0.56
N VAL A 44 10.12 0.48 0.22
CA VAL A 44 9.89 0.04 1.61
C VAL A 44 9.49 -1.44 1.63
N LEU A 45 8.58 -1.86 0.76
CA LEU A 45 8.15 -3.26 0.69
C LEU A 45 9.32 -4.19 0.38
N ALA A 46 10.19 -3.80 -0.55
CA ALA A 46 11.39 -4.57 -0.88
C ALA A 46 12.34 -4.66 0.32
N SER A 47 12.61 -3.54 0.98
CA SER A 47 13.47 -3.50 2.16
C SER A 47 12.87 -4.26 3.34
N ALA A 48 11.55 -4.18 3.54
CA ALA A 48 10.84 -4.96 4.57
C ALA A 48 10.93 -6.47 4.29
N LYS A 49 10.78 -6.90 3.04
CA LYS A 49 10.96 -8.32 2.67
C LYS A 49 12.39 -8.80 2.87
N ALA A 50 13.37 -7.92 2.66
CA ALA A 50 14.78 -8.26 2.88
C ALA A 50 15.15 -8.31 4.37
N ALA A 51 14.73 -7.30 5.14
CA ALA A 51 15.05 -7.18 6.57
C ALA A 51 14.20 -8.09 7.47
N LEU A 52 12.98 -8.39 7.03
CA LEU A 52 11.99 -9.20 7.74
C LEU A 52 11.56 -10.36 6.83
N PRO A 53 12.23 -11.53 6.87
CA PRO A 53 11.76 -12.76 6.22
C PRO A 53 10.53 -13.32 6.94
N VAL A 54 9.46 -12.52 7.02
CA VAL A 54 8.17 -12.83 7.61
C VAL A 54 7.11 -12.78 6.54
N SER A 55 6.08 -13.62 6.70
CA SER A 55 4.95 -13.65 5.78
C SER A 55 4.00 -12.49 6.10
N PHE A 56 3.77 -11.65 5.09
CA PHE A 56 2.80 -10.56 5.13
C PHE A 56 1.42 -11.08 4.74
N ARG A 57 0.40 -10.74 5.54
CA ARG A 57 -1.00 -11.01 5.23
C ARG A 57 -1.56 -9.94 4.29
N ALA A 58 -1.25 -8.68 4.57
CA ALA A 58 -1.70 -7.54 3.78
C ALA A 58 -0.69 -6.39 3.84
N TRP A 59 -0.58 -5.62 2.76
CA TRP A 59 0.24 -4.41 2.71
C TRP A 59 -0.60 -3.26 2.14
N ASN A 60 -0.82 -2.23 2.94
CA ASN A 60 -1.70 -1.11 2.65
C ASN A 60 -0.94 0.20 2.88
N GLY A 61 -0.23 0.67 1.85
CA GLY A 61 0.57 1.89 1.90
C GLY A 61 1.59 1.85 3.06
N PRO A 62 1.51 2.78 4.03
CA PRO A 62 2.44 2.87 5.15
C PRO A 62 2.24 1.78 6.23
N ARG A 63 1.26 0.88 6.07
CA ARG A 63 0.89 -0.13 7.08
C ARG A 63 0.98 -1.53 6.48
N ALA A 64 1.51 -2.48 7.24
CA ALA A 64 1.58 -3.88 6.85
C ALA A 64 1.07 -4.78 7.99
N LEU A 65 0.22 -5.74 7.66
CA LEU A 65 -0.27 -6.73 8.61
C LEU A 65 0.47 -8.04 8.40
N LEU A 66 1.09 -8.58 9.45
CA LEU A 66 1.71 -9.89 9.47
C LEU A 66 0.71 -10.99 9.80
N ASN A 67 1.05 -12.24 9.46
CA ASN A 67 0.18 -13.40 9.69
C ASN A 67 -0.14 -13.68 11.17
N ASP A 68 0.74 -13.25 12.07
CA ASP A 68 0.55 -13.40 13.52
C ASP A 68 -0.27 -12.27 14.15
N GLY A 69 -0.82 -11.36 13.33
CA GLY A 69 -1.58 -10.21 13.80
C GLY A 69 -0.73 -9.00 14.17
N THR A 70 0.60 -9.08 14.07
CA THR A 70 1.47 -7.90 14.27
C THR A 70 1.21 -6.88 13.16
N LEU A 71 0.97 -5.63 13.53
CA LEU A 71 0.83 -4.51 12.59
C LEU A 71 2.15 -3.74 12.53
N LEU A 72 2.73 -3.61 11.35
CA LEU A 72 3.89 -2.77 11.10
C LEU A 72 3.44 -1.43 10.52
N THR A 73 4.01 -0.33 11.02
CA THR A 73 3.85 1.01 10.44
C THR A 73 5.21 1.59 10.09
N HIS A 74 5.30 2.28 8.95
CA HIS A 74 6.50 2.96 8.49
C HIS A 74 6.17 4.32 7.90
N THR A 75 7.13 5.24 7.97
CA THR A 75 7.04 6.53 7.28
C THR A 75 7.69 6.37 5.90
N PRO A 76 6.95 6.62 4.79
CA PRO A 76 7.47 6.43 3.43
C PRO A 76 8.77 7.21 3.18
N THR A 77 8.87 8.43 3.70
CA THR A 77 9.96 9.37 3.43
C THR A 77 11.36 8.87 3.80
N ALA A 78 11.47 7.90 4.73
CA ALA A 78 12.76 7.40 5.21
C ALA A 78 13.38 6.27 4.37
N ALA A 79 12.63 5.67 3.44
CA ALA A 79 13.03 4.40 2.82
C ALA A 79 13.74 4.52 1.46
N ILE A 80 13.78 5.72 0.86
CA ILE A 80 14.38 5.91 -0.48
C ILE A 80 15.91 6.04 -0.41
N THR A 81 16.46 6.38 0.76
CA THR A 81 17.90 6.67 0.94
C THR A 81 18.58 5.83 2.01
N THR A 82 17.82 5.09 2.83
CA THR A 82 18.38 4.44 4.02
C THR A 82 18.42 2.92 3.82
N GLN A 83 19.61 2.35 3.81
CA GLN A 83 19.83 0.88 3.84
C GLN A 83 19.19 0.21 5.07
N ASN A 84 18.71 1.00 6.04
CA ASN A 84 18.09 0.54 7.25
C ASN A 84 16.72 1.21 7.47
N PRO A 85 15.63 0.70 6.84
CA PRO A 85 14.30 1.22 7.08
C PRO A 85 13.86 0.97 8.53
N THR A 86 13.34 2.01 9.18
CA THR A 86 12.76 1.91 10.52
C THR A 86 11.29 1.53 10.44
N PHE A 87 10.88 0.51 11.19
CA PHE A 87 9.47 0.14 11.34
C PHE A 87 9.06 0.25 12.80
N ILE A 88 7.79 0.58 13.03
CA ILE A 88 7.16 0.42 14.34
C ILE A 88 6.30 -0.84 14.28
N ALA A 89 6.63 -1.82 15.11
CA ALA A 89 5.87 -3.05 15.27
C ALA A 89 4.89 -2.91 16.44
N HIS A 90 3.60 -3.02 16.13
CA HIS A 90 2.48 -3.05 17.05
C HIS A 90 2.11 -4.51 17.30
N ILE A 91 2.53 -5.05 18.44
CA ILE A 91 2.40 -6.48 18.78
C ILE A 91 1.32 -6.63 19.85
N PRO A 92 0.26 -7.42 19.61
CA PRO A 92 -0.76 -7.68 20.62
C PRO A 92 -0.21 -8.58 21.73
N CYS A 93 -0.56 -8.29 22.98
CA CYS A 93 -0.30 -9.16 24.13
C CYS A 93 -1.56 -9.96 24.53
N SER A 94 -1.38 -11.01 25.32
CA SER A 94 -2.47 -11.89 25.80
C SER A 94 -3.53 -11.17 26.64
N HIS A 95 -3.18 -10.03 27.24
CA HIS A 95 -4.09 -9.19 28.02
C HIS A 95 -4.95 -8.25 27.17
N GLY A 96 -4.78 -8.28 25.84
CA GLY A 96 -5.58 -7.49 24.89
C GLY A 96 -5.02 -6.09 24.58
N ALA A 97 -3.87 -5.70 25.13
CA ALA A 97 -3.20 -4.46 24.74
C ALA A 97 -2.25 -4.68 23.55
N THR A 98 -1.78 -3.58 22.98
CA THR A 98 -0.80 -3.59 21.89
C THR A 98 0.44 -2.81 22.32
N HIS A 99 1.61 -3.43 22.16
CA HIS A 99 2.90 -2.81 22.46
C HIS A 99 3.57 -2.35 21.17
N ALA A 100 4.13 -1.14 21.17
CA ALA A 100 4.84 -0.58 20.04
C ALA A 100 6.36 -0.67 20.26
N TYR A 101 7.07 -1.23 19.28
CA TYR A 101 8.53 -1.34 19.30
C TYR A 101 9.11 -0.78 18.01
N LEU A 102 10.17 0.01 18.12
CA LEU A 102 10.98 0.37 16.97
C LEU A 102 11.85 -0.83 16.58
N ILE A 103 11.77 -1.27 15.34
CA ILE A 103 12.50 -2.41 14.81
C ILE A 103 13.17 -2.05 13.48
N HIS A 104 14.31 -2.69 13.22
CA HIS A 104 15.08 -2.55 11.99
C HIS A 104 15.25 -3.89 11.30
N THR A 105 15.32 -4.97 12.09
CA THR A 105 15.61 -6.32 11.63
C THR A 105 14.59 -7.34 12.13
N ALA A 106 14.62 -8.55 11.56
CA ALA A 106 13.83 -9.66 12.08
C ALA A 106 14.25 -10.10 13.48
N HIS A 107 15.53 -9.89 13.84
CA HIS A 107 16.00 -10.15 15.19
C HIS A 107 15.31 -9.22 16.21
N ASP A 108 15.22 -7.93 15.89
CA ASP A 108 14.51 -6.96 16.73
C ASP A 108 13.03 -7.32 16.86
N LEU A 109 12.38 -7.72 15.77
CA LEU A 109 10.99 -8.18 15.79
C LEU A 109 10.82 -9.43 16.67
N ALA A 110 11.74 -10.39 16.59
CA ALA A 110 11.72 -11.59 17.41
C ALA A 110 11.90 -11.25 18.91
N ALA A 111 12.83 -10.35 19.23
CA ALA A 111 13.06 -9.87 20.60
C ALA A 111 11.85 -9.10 21.16
N ALA A 112 11.25 -8.23 20.35
CA ALA A 112 10.03 -7.49 20.69
C ALA A 112 8.86 -8.45 20.96
N ARG A 113 8.71 -9.50 20.14
CA ARG A 113 7.72 -10.55 20.36
C ARG A 113 7.97 -11.32 21.64
N ALA A 114 9.21 -11.72 21.92
CA ALA A 114 9.57 -12.42 23.15
C ALA A 114 9.21 -11.56 24.38
N THR A 115 9.57 -10.28 24.36
CA THR A 115 9.26 -9.31 25.41
C THR A 115 7.75 -9.15 25.61
N THR A 116 6.99 -9.07 24.51
CA THR A 116 5.52 -8.93 24.57
C THR A 116 4.84 -10.19 25.13
N ARG A 117 5.35 -11.39 24.82
CA ARG A 117 4.82 -12.65 25.38
C ARG A 117 5.05 -12.77 26.88
N THR A 118 6.10 -12.15 27.40
CA THR A 118 6.38 -12.08 28.84
C THR A 118 5.68 -10.92 29.54
N CYS A 119 4.86 -10.14 28.84
CA CYS A 119 4.07 -9.11 29.48
C CYS A 119 3.18 -9.77 30.54
N THR A 120 3.33 -9.35 31.80
CA THR A 120 2.50 -9.72 32.95
C THR A 120 1.74 -8.52 33.50
N THR A 121 1.95 -7.34 32.90
CA THR A 121 1.32 -6.09 33.35
C THR A 121 -0.15 -6.10 32.95
N PRO A 122 -1.09 -5.97 33.91
CA PRO A 122 -2.48 -5.79 33.57
C PRO A 122 -2.64 -4.45 32.85
N HIS A 123 -3.18 -4.49 31.65
CA HIS A 123 -3.52 -3.29 30.92
C HIS A 123 -4.94 -2.89 31.25
N ARG A 124 -5.15 -1.60 31.50
CA ARG A 124 -6.50 -1.06 31.48
C ARG A 124 -7.05 -1.29 30.06
N PRO A 125 -8.29 -1.81 29.90
CA PRO A 125 -8.91 -1.89 28.59
C PRO A 125 -8.89 -0.49 27.98
N GLN A 126 -8.12 -0.31 26.91
CA GLN A 126 -8.29 0.87 26.09
C GLN A 126 -9.65 0.68 25.41
N GLN A 127 -10.60 1.58 25.72
CA GLN A 127 -11.81 1.68 24.91
C GLN A 127 -11.36 1.78 23.45
N PRO A 128 -11.99 1.03 22.52
CA PRO A 128 -11.74 1.21 21.11
C PRO A 128 -11.88 2.69 20.81
N THR A 129 -10.80 3.34 20.38
CA THR A 129 -10.89 4.70 19.86
C THR A 129 -11.75 4.59 18.62
N GLU A 130 -13.04 4.87 18.76
CA GLU A 130 -13.92 5.12 17.65
C GLU A 130 -13.22 6.21 16.85
N HIS A 131 -12.67 5.82 15.68
CA HIS A 131 -12.33 6.77 14.65
C HIS A 131 -13.64 7.47 14.30
N ALA A 132 -13.89 8.59 14.99
CA ALA A 132 -15.01 9.46 14.75
C ALA A 132 -14.92 9.87 13.28
N THR A 133 -15.81 9.28 12.49
CA THR A 133 -16.31 9.81 11.24
C THR A 133 -16.84 11.21 11.52
N ALA A 134 -15.98 12.22 11.43
CA ALA A 134 -16.44 13.60 11.27
C ALA A 134 -16.87 13.74 9.81
N GLY A 135 -18.16 13.52 9.57
CA GLY A 135 -18.79 13.86 8.30
C GLY A 135 -18.55 15.34 7.96
N PRO A 136 -18.51 15.71 6.68
CA PRO A 136 -18.46 17.11 6.28
C PRO A 136 -19.77 17.77 6.73
N THR A 137 -19.72 18.56 7.80
CA THR A 137 -20.79 19.48 8.13
C THR A 137 -20.75 20.60 7.10
N THR A 138 -21.63 20.51 6.10
CA THR A 138 -22.03 21.65 5.29
C THR A 138 -22.57 22.73 6.21
N HIS A 139 -21.80 23.80 6.42
CA HIS A 139 -22.35 25.10 6.75
C HIS A 139 -22.14 26.00 5.54
N ALA A 140 -23.21 26.12 4.76
CA ALA A 140 -23.45 27.32 3.98
C ALA A 140 -23.66 28.43 5.00
N ASP A 141 -22.75 29.39 5.06
CA ASP A 141 -23.02 30.68 5.67
C ASP A 141 -22.69 31.77 4.65
N THR A 142 -23.73 32.52 4.35
CA THR A 142 -23.76 33.56 3.32
C THR A 142 -23.45 34.86 4.04
N ASP A 143 -22.22 35.35 3.95
CA ASP A 143 -21.91 36.72 4.35
C ASP A 143 -21.40 37.49 3.13
N GLN A 144 -22.33 38.12 2.43
CA GLN A 144 -22.03 39.21 1.51
C GLN A 144 -21.84 40.48 2.34
N PRO A 145 -20.72 41.22 2.20
CA PRO A 145 -20.68 42.57 2.70
C PRO A 145 -21.56 43.46 1.81
N LYS A 146 -22.62 44.03 2.39
CA LYS A 146 -23.36 45.15 1.82
C LYS A 146 -22.43 46.36 1.73
N GLU A 147 -22.03 46.74 0.53
CA GLU A 147 -21.57 48.09 0.26
C GLU A 147 -22.78 49.04 0.40
N HIS A 148 -22.76 49.87 1.45
CA HIS A 148 -23.64 51.03 1.55
C HIS A 148 -22.94 52.24 0.89
N PRO A 149 -23.65 53.00 0.04
CA PRO A 149 -23.11 54.22 -0.55
C PRO A 149 -23.33 55.40 0.41
N GLN A 150 -22.41 56.37 0.42
CA GLN A 150 -22.69 57.79 0.67
C GLN A 150 -21.39 58.62 0.75
N PRO A 151 -21.46 59.97 0.61
CA PRO A 151 -22.43 60.81 -0.09
C PRO A 151 -21.86 61.52 -1.33
#